data_AF-A0A7W4FYQ8-F1
#
_entry.id   AF-A0A7W4FYQ8-F1
#
_cell.length_a   1.000
_cell.length_b   1.000
_cell.length_c   1.000
_cell.angle_alpha   90.00
_cell.angle_beta   90.00
_cell.angle_gamma   90.00
#
_symmetry.space_group_name_H-M   'P 1'
#
loop_
_entity.id
_entity.type
_entity.pdbx_description
1 polymer ?
#
loop_
_entity_poly.entity_id
_entity_poly.type
_entity_poly.pdbx_seq_one_letter_code
_entity_poly.pdbx_strand_id
1 'polypeptide(L)'
;MKVFFLCLLCSITFFLPAFASEEIITPSLSTIYDLAKETIEKKIEADSKAKVEITPQNLEGRVNPPRCYPPITAELASERAISRNNMVKLSCDSPDYDYPWQMYLSVRVEIQYPVVAANQILSPDQII
;
A
#
# COMPACT_ATOMS: atom_id res chain seq x y z
N MET A 1 -12.74 40.63 -41.38
CA MET A 1 -13.47 40.10 -40.20
C MET A 1 -13.51 38.59 -40.10
N LYS A 2 -13.67 37.81 -41.18
CA LYS A 2 -13.71 36.33 -41.14
C LYS A 2 -12.43 35.66 -40.58
N VAL A 3 -11.24 36.17 -40.95
CA VAL A 3 -9.95 35.60 -40.52
C VAL A 3 -9.68 35.83 -39.03
N PHE A 4 -9.98 37.03 -38.52
CA PHE A 4 -9.85 37.35 -37.09
C PHE A 4 -10.78 36.48 -36.22
N PHE A 5 -12.00 36.22 -36.71
CA PHE A 5 -12.96 35.37 -36.00
C PHE A 5 -12.51 33.91 -35.95
N LEU A 6 -11.85 33.43 -37.02
CA LEU A 6 -11.32 32.07 -37.10
C LEU A 6 -10.09 31.87 -36.19
N CYS A 7 -9.19 32.86 -36.13
CA CYS A 7 -8.07 32.84 -35.18
C CYS A 7 -8.55 32.86 -33.72
N LEU A 8 -9.59 33.65 -33.41
CA LEU A 8 -10.12 33.75 -32.05
C LEU A 8 -10.77 32.43 -31.58
N LEU A 9 -11.42 31.70 -32.50
CA LEU A 9 -11.98 30.37 -32.23
C LEU A 9 -10.88 29.30 -32.00
N CYS A 10 -9.79 29.31 -32.76
CA CYS A 10 -8.65 28.40 -32.55
C CYS A 10 -7.92 28.65 -31.23
N SER A 11 -7.83 29.91 -30.78
CA SER A 11 -7.22 30.25 -29.49
C SER A 11 -8.02 29.70 -28.31
N ILE A 12 -9.36 29.69 -28.39
CA ILE A 12 -10.23 29.19 -27.30
C ILE A 12 -10.11 27.66 -27.14
N THR A 13 -9.95 26.92 -28.23
CA THR A 13 -9.79 25.45 -28.17
C THR A 13 -8.46 24.99 -27.58
N PHE A 14 -7.43 25.86 -27.55
CA PHE A 14 -6.13 25.54 -26.96
C PHE A 14 -6.09 25.68 -25.43
N PHE A 15 -7.08 26.34 -24.83
CA PHE A 15 -7.16 26.58 -23.38
C PHE A 15 -8.08 25.62 -22.63
N LEU A 16 -8.65 24.61 -23.29
CA LEU A 16 -9.43 23.60 -22.58
C LEU A 16 -8.50 22.66 -21.83
N PRO A 17 -8.54 22.62 -20.48
CA PRO A 17 -7.82 21.60 -19.74
C PRO A 17 -8.39 20.24 -20.15
N ALA A 18 -7.50 19.30 -20.52
CA ALA A 18 -7.90 17.92 -20.72
C ALA A 18 -8.34 17.34 -19.37
N PHE A 19 -9.65 17.20 -19.17
CA PHE A 19 -10.17 16.43 -18.05
C PHE A 19 -9.84 14.97 -18.31
N ALA A 20 -8.80 14.45 -17.65
CA ALA A 20 -8.57 13.02 -17.58
C ALA A 20 -9.75 12.42 -16.79
N SER A 21 -10.54 11.56 -17.45
CA SER A 21 -11.56 10.78 -16.76
C SER A 21 -10.85 9.76 -15.88
N GLU A 22 -10.98 9.88 -14.56
CA GLU A 22 -10.54 8.82 -13.65
C GLU A 22 -11.42 7.58 -13.90
N GLU A 23 -10.78 6.49 -14.32
CA GLU A 23 -11.47 5.22 -14.53
C GLU A 23 -11.79 4.61 -13.16
N ILE A 24 -13.08 4.36 -12.92
CA ILE A 24 -13.54 3.73 -11.69
C ILE A 24 -13.15 2.25 -11.73
N ILE A 25 -12.44 1.79 -10.72
CA ILE A 25 -11.98 0.40 -10.62
C ILE A 25 -12.61 -0.30 -9.43
N THR A 26 -12.79 -1.62 -9.50
CA THR A 26 -13.04 -2.45 -8.33
C THR A 26 -11.75 -3.19 -7.99
N PRO A 27 -11.05 -2.86 -6.90
CA PRO A 27 -9.78 -3.49 -6.60
C PRO A 27 -9.96 -4.98 -6.32
N SER A 28 -9.09 -5.80 -6.89
CA SER A 28 -9.01 -7.21 -6.51
C SER A 28 -8.41 -7.35 -5.11
N LEU A 29 -8.68 -8.48 -4.46
CA LEU A 29 -8.05 -8.80 -3.18
C LEU A 29 -6.52 -8.88 -3.30
N SER A 30 -5.99 -9.35 -4.45
CA SER A 30 -4.55 -9.34 -4.72
C SER A 30 -3.96 -7.94 -4.69
N THR A 31 -4.61 -6.96 -5.33
CA THR A 31 -4.17 -5.56 -5.29
C THR A 31 -4.17 -5.00 -3.87
N ILE A 32 -5.19 -5.32 -3.07
CA ILE A 32 -5.25 -4.92 -1.65
C ILE A 32 -4.09 -5.54 -0.85
N TYR A 33 -3.79 -6.82 -1.08
CA TYR A 33 -2.68 -7.50 -0.42
C TYR A 33 -1.33 -6.88 -0.81
N ASP A 34 -1.13 -6.57 -2.08
CA ASP A 34 0.13 -6.01 -2.59
C ASP A 34 0.34 -4.58 -2.08
N LEU A 35 -0.70 -3.74 -2.10
CA LEU A 35 -0.66 -2.40 -1.51
C LEU A 35 -0.31 -2.45 -0.02
N ALA A 36 -0.94 -3.37 0.72
CA ALA A 36 -0.67 -3.51 2.15
C ALA A 36 0.76 -4.01 2.44
N LYS A 37 1.29 -4.92 1.63
CA LYS A 37 2.69 -5.36 1.73
C LYS A 37 3.64 -4.21 1.45
N GLU A 38 3.42 -3.48 0.36
CA GLU A 38 4.27 -2.35 -0.04
C GLU A 38 4.31 -1.26 1.04
N THR A 39 3.18 -0.94 1.67
CA THR A 39 3.11 0.00 2.78
C THR A 39 3.98 -0.43 3.97
N ILE A 40 4.02 -1.74 4.26
CA ILE A 40 4.85 -2.28 5.35
C ILE A 40 6.33 -2.32 4.93
N GLU A 41 6.65 -2.79 3.73
CA GLU A 41 8.02 -2.87 3.20
C GLU A 41 8.74 -1.53 3.26
N LYS A 42 8.04 -0.43 2.92
CA LYS A 42 8.60 0.93 2.97
C LYS A 42 9.05 1.38 4.36
N LYS A 43 8.56 0.78 5.45
CA LYS A 43 8.89 1.13 6.84
C LYS A 43 9.71 0.06 7.55
N ILE A 44 10.01 -1.08 6.91
CA ILE A 44 10.85 -2.11 7.50
C ILE A 44 12.31 -1.65 7.47
N GLU A 45 12.90 -1.51 8.65
CA GLU A 45 14.33 -1.33 8.85
C GLU A 45 14.91 -2.67 9.31
N ALA A 46 15.34 -3.52 8.36
CA ALA A 46 15.95 -4.81 8.65
C ALA A 46 17.37 -4.88 8.06
N ASP A 47 18.26 -5.60 8.74
CA ASP A 47 19.61 -5.92 8.24
C ASP A 47 19.52 -6.68 6.91
N SER A 48 20.47 -6.47 6.00
CA SER A 48 20.49 -7.12 4.68
C SER A 48 20.60 -8.66 4.74
N LYS A 49 21.06 -9.21 5.86
CA LYS A 49 21.13 -10.66 6.12
C LYS A 49 19.86 -11.22 6.77
N ALA A 50 18.92 -10.35 7.17
CA ALA A 50 17.67 -10.79 7.75
C ALA A 50 16.73 -11.32 6.66
N LYS A 51 16.05 -12.42 6.94
CA LYS A 51 14.93 -12.88 6.12
C LYS A 51 13.65 -12.21 6.63
N VAL A 52 12.98 -11.47 5.76
CA VAL A 52 11.72 -10.79 6.05
C VAL A 52 10.59 -11.51 5.33
N GLU A 53 9.55 -11.87 6.06
CA GLU A 53 8.32 -12.47 5.54
C GLU A 53 7.12 -11.60 5.94
N ILE A 54 6.29 -11.22 4.96
CA ILE A 54 5.16 -10.29 5.14
C ILE A 54 3.89 -10.98 4.65
N THR A 55 2.99 -11.22 5.60
CA THR A 55 1.80 -12.04 5.38
C THR A 55 0.55 -11.25 5.78
N PRO A 56 -0.20 -10.71 4.80
CA PRO A 56 -1.51 -10.11 5.05
C PRO A 56 -2.51 -11.13 5.58
N GLN A 57 -3.46 -10.67 6.37
CA GLN A 57 -4.63 -11.47 6.76
C GLN A 57 -5.41 -11.90 5.51
N ASN A 58 -5.85 -13.16 5.49
CA ASN A 58 -6.69 -13.68 4.42
C ASN A 58 -8.11 -13.06 4.46
N LEU A 59 -8.52 -12.43 3.36
CA LEU A 59 -9.83 -11.81 3.15
C LEU A 59 -10.76 -12.61 2.22
N GLU A 60 -10.29 -13.72 1.65
CA GLU A 60 -11.05 -14.54 0.70
C GLU A 60 -12.41 -14.95 1.28
N GLY A 61 -13.48 -14.66 0.53
CA GLY A 61 -14.86 -14.95 0.92
C GLY A 61 -15.41 -14.12 2.08
N ARG A 62 -14.67 -13.11 2.57
CA ARG A 62 -15.08 -12.26 3.71
C ARG A 62 -15.35 -10.82 3.33
N VAL A 63 -14.68 -10.32 2.29
CA VAL A 63 -14.74 -8.92 1.86
C VAL A 63 -14.90 -8.85 0.36
N ASN A 64 -15.82 -8.00 -0.09
CA ASN A 64 -15.93 -7.60 -1.48
C ASN A 64 -15.66 -6.08 -1.56
N PRO A 65 -14.52 -5.66 -2.10
CA PRO A 65 -14.20 -4.24 -2.20
C PRO A 65 -15.22 -3.47 -3.05
N PRO A 66 -15.53 -2.21 -2.73
CA PRO A 66 -16.43 -1.41 -3.53
C PRO A 66 -15.74 -0.92 -4.80
N ARG A 67 -16.50 -0.24 -5.66
CA ARG A 67 -15.89 0.57 -6.70
C ARG A 67 -15.13 1.73 -6.06
N CYS A 68 -13.98 2.08 -6.60
CA CYS A 68 -13.07 3.10 -6.09
C CYS A 68 -12.63 4.02 -7.23
N TYR A 69 -12.54 5.31 -6.94
CA TYR A 69 -11.73 6.25 -7.69
C TYR A 69 -10.25 6.03 -7.31
N PRO A 70 -9.37 5.74 -8.28
CA PRO A 70 -7.94 5.62 -8.01
C PRO A 70 -7.31 7.00 -7.73
N PRO A 71 -6.21 7.08 -6.93
CA PRO A 71 -5.49 5.97 -6.32
C PRO A 71 -6.13 5.48 -5.02
N ILE A 72 -5.96 4.18 -4.75
CA ILE A 72 -6.27 3.62 -3.42
C ILE A 72 -5.14 4.00 -2.49
N THR A 73 -5.48 4.70 -1.41
CA THR A 73 -4.51 5.11 -0.38
C THR A 73 -4.29 3.96 0.59
N ALA A 74 -3.03 3.60 0.81
CA ALA A 74 -2.64 2.57 1.78
C ALA A 74 -1.57 3.13 2.75
N GLU A 75 -1.93 3.22 4.03
CA GLU A 75 -1.10 3.82 5.07
C GLU A 75 -1.11 2.95 6.34
N LEU A 76 -0.08 3.08 7.17
CA LEU A 76 -0.11 2.46 8.50
C LEU A 76 -1.14 3.19 9.37
N ALA A 77 -1.99 2.43 10.06
CA ALA A 77 -2.94 3.02 11.00
C ALA A 77 -2.27 3.54 12.29
N SER A 78 -0.95 3.39 12.41
CA SER A 78 -0.18 3.83 13.57
C SER A 78 1.23 4.26 13.15
N GLU A 79 1.74 5.34 13.75
CA GLU A 79 3.09 5.83 13.52
C GLU A 79 4.21 4.98 14.16
N ARG A 80 3.84 3.93 14.91
CA ARG A 80 4.79 3.04 15.59
C ARG A 80 5.75 2.37 14.61
N ALA A 81 6.91 1.96 15.12
CA ALA A 81 7.81 1.07 14.42
C ALA A 81 7.11 -0.26 14.10
N ILE A 82 7.56 -0.92 13.03
CA ILE A 82 7.01 -2.20 12.60
C ILE A 82 7.15 -3.24 13.72
N SER A 83 6.04 -3.86 14.07
CA SER A 83 5.97 -4.94 15.05
C SER A 83 5.58 -6.26 14.38
N ARG A 84 5.36 -7.33 15.15
CA ARG A 84 4.92 -8.63 14.61
C ARG A 84 3.59 -8.51 13.86
N ASN A 85 2.65 -7.69 14.33
CA ASN A 85 1.35 -7.49 13.68
C ASN A 85 1.13 -5.99 13.49
N ASN A 86 0.87 -5.58 12.26
CA ASN A 86 0.72 -4.18 11.90
C ASN A 86 -0.64 -3.97 11.24
N MET A 87 -1.24 -2.82 11.49
CA MET A 87 -2.53 -2.49 10.92
C MET A 87 -2.32 -1.52 9.76
N VAL A 88 -2.69 -1.93 8.56
CA VAL A 88 -2.70 -1.07 7.37
C VAL A 88 -4.11 -0.60 7.14
N LYS A 89 -4.31 0.71 7.05
CA LYS A 89 -5.55 1.33 6.61
C LYS A 89 -5.50 1.48 5.10
N LEU A 90 -6.46 0.89 4.41
CA LEU A 90 -6.73 1.15 3.00
C LEU A 90 -7.95 2.05 2.89
N SER A 91 -7.91 3.02 1.99
CA SER A 91 -9.05 3.89 1.74
C SER A 91 -9.10 4.37 0.29
N CYS A 92 -10.32 4.62 -0.19
CA CYS A 92 -10.57 5.22 -1.50
C CYS A 92 -11.87 6.02 -1.45
N ASP A 93 -12.01 7.00 -2.33
CA ASP A 93 -13.31 7.58 -2.60
C ASP A 93 -14.11 6.61 -3.46
N SER A 94 -15.34 6.34 -3.08
CA SER A 94 -16.19 5.37 -3.76
C SER A 94 -17.44 6.06 -4.30
N PRO A 95 -17.85 5.81 -5.56
CA PRO A 95 -19.16 6.24 -6.03
C PRO A 95 -20.32 5.51 -5.34
N ASP A 96 -20.04 4.44 -4.59
CA ASP A 96 -21.05 3.60 -3.95
C ASP A 96 -21.45 4.12 -2.56
N TYR A 97 -20.71 5.08 -2.00
CA TYR A 97 -20.90 5.59 -0.64
C TYR A 97 -20.79 7.11 -0.56
N ASP A 98 -21.47 7.72 0.41
CA ASP A 98 -21.40 9.17 0.69
C ASP A 98 -20.12 9.59 1.44
N TYR A 99 -19.29 8.61 1.82
CA TYR A 99 -18.04 8.80 2.57
C TYR A 99 -16.94 7.91 2.00
N PRO A 100 -15.66 8.29 2.17
CA PRO A 100 -14.55 7.46 1.71
C PRO A 100 -14.63 6.07 2.31
N TRP A 101 -14.57 5.06 1.45
CA TRP A 101 -14.48 3.68 1.90
C TRP A 101 -13.15 3.49 2.61
N GLN A 102 -13.18 2.79 3.75
CA GLN A 102 -11.99 2.47 4.51
C GLN A 102 -12.06 1.05 5.05
N MET A 103 -10.93 0.37 5.04
CA MET A 103 -10.76 -0.91 5.71
C MET A 103 -9.43 -0.97 6.43
N TYR A 104 -9.38 -1.78 7.47
CA TYR A 104 -8.15 -2.03 8.21
C TYR A 104 -7.76 -3.49 7.99
N LEU A 105 -6.56 -3.71 7.47
CA LEU A 105 -5.98 -5.03 7.25
C LEU A 105 -4.84 -5.30 8.23
N SER A 106 -4.92 -6.43 8.95
CA SER A 106 -3.80 -6.90 9.77
C SER A 106 -2.75 -7.56 8.88
N VAL A 107 -1.49 -7.13 8.99
CA VAL A 107 -0.34 -7.68 8.27
C VAL A 107 0.67 -8.18 9.27
N ARG A 108 0.96 -9.48 9.22
CA ARG A 108 2.00 -10.10 10.04
C ARG A 108 3.36 -9.91 9.38
N VAL A 109 4.35 -9.55 10.18
CA VAL A 109 5.76 -9.45 9.77
C VAL A 109 6.58 -10.39 10.62
N GLU A 110 7.38 -11.22 9.96
CA GLU A 110 8.37 -12.09 10.59
C GLU A 110 9.76 -11.72 10.06
N ILE A 111 10.63 -11.27 10.98
CA ILE A 111 12.01 -10.92 10.68
C ILE A 111 12.90 -11.95 11.37
N GLN A 112 13.64 -12.72 10.59
CA GLN A 112 14.53 -13.77 11.06
C GLN A 112 15.98 -13.33 10.85
N TYR A 113 16.73 -13.26 11.94
CA TYR A 113 18.15 -12.94 11.91
C TYR A 113 18.99 -14.22 12.07
N PRO A 114 20.07 -14.39 11.28
CA PRO A 114 21.05 -15.41 11.58
C PRO A 114 21.75 -15.07 12.89
N VAL A 115 21.76 -16.00 13.85
CA VAL A 115 22.46 -15.86 15.13
C VAL A 115 23.50 -16.96 15.29
N VAL A 116 24.64 -16.60 15.89
CA VAL A 116 25.65 -17.59 16.27
C VAL A 116 25.24 -18.21 17.59
N ALA A 117 25.02 -19.52 17.58
CA ALA A 117 24.70 -20.30 18.77
C ALA A 117 25.78 -21.37 18.99
N ALA A 118 26.11 -21.63 20.26
CA ALA A 118 27.02 -22.72 20.59
C ALA A 118 26.37 -24.07 20.23
N ASN A 119 27.13 -24.93 19.55
CA ASN A 119 26.71 -26.29 19.21
C ASN A 119 27.09 -27.32 20.28
N GLN A 120 27.76 -26.87 21.35
CA GLN A 120 28.24 -27.68 22.46
C GLN A 120 28.14 -26.90 23.78
N ILE A 121 28.20 -27.62 24.89
CA ILE A 121 28.27 -27.00 26.22
C ILE A 121 29.62 -26.31 26.36
N LEU A 122 29.62 -25.05 26.76
CA LEU A 122 30.82 -24.26 27.02
C LEU A 122 31.06 -24.13 28.53
N SER A 123 32.28 -24.38 28.97
CA SER A 123 32.68 -24.08 30.34
C SER A 123 32.97 -22.58 30.52
N PRO A 124 32.85 -22.04 31.74
CA PRO A 124 33.35 -20.71 32.04
C PRO A 124 34.81 -20.56 31.59
N ASP A 125 35.15 -19.38 31.04
CA ASP A 125 36.48 -19.04 30.49
C ASP A 125 36.97 -19.84 29.27
N GLN A 126 36.10 -20.68 28.68
CA GLN A 126 36.40 -21.35 27.42
C GLN A 126 36.33 -20.36 26.24
N ILE A 127 37.46 -20.16 25.56
CA ILE A 127 37.56 -19.29 24.38
C ILE A 127 36.82 -19.96 23.20
N ILE A 128 35.96 -19.18 22.53
CA ILE A 128 35.15 -19.57 21.35
C ILE A 128 35.84 -19.08 20.09
#